data_AF-A0A925TNI5-F1
#
_entry.id   AF-A0A925TNI5-F1
#
_cell.length_a   1.000
_cell.length_b   1.000
_cell.length_c   1.000
_cell.angle_alpha   90.00
_cell.angle_beta   90.00
_cell.angle_gamma   90.00
#
_symmetry.space_group_name_H-M   'P 1'
#
loop_
_entity.id
_entity.type
_entity.pdbx_description
1 polymer ?
#
loop_
_entity_poly.entity_id
_entity_poly.type
_entity_poly.pdbx_seq_one_letter_code
_entity_poly.pdbx_strand_id
1 'polypeptide(L)'
;VVITDTQIGETDGVDFLAAVREDYADVVPILLSDSKDASVAIRLINEGRVYRYLVKPFTRSLLKETVLAAMSQYQSYKKDPVINLRRFEESILAGTQMSEASAQSFADALLKARERIRSRTSY
;
A
#
# COMPACT_ATOMS: atom_id res chain seq x y z
N VAL A 1 0.21 -4.44 10.37
CA VAL A 1 1.30 -4.88 9.45
C VAL A 1 0.96 -6.28 8.99
N VAL A 2 1.03 -6.55 7.69
CA VAL A 2 0.73 -7.88 7.11
C VAL A 2 1.94 -8.32 6.29
N ILE A 3 2.31 -9.60 6.41
CA ILE A 3 3.42 -10.20 5.67
C ILE A 3 2.85 -11.41 4.94
N THR A 4 3.11 -11.52 3.63
CA THR A 4 2.70 -12.69 2.84
C THR A 4 3.75 -13.04 1.81
N ASP A 5 3.70 -14.28 1.32
CA ASP A 5 4.43 -14.71 0.13
C ASP A 5 3.80 -14.19 -1.17
N THR A 6 4.56 -14.21 -2.27
CA THR A 6 4.05 -13.96 -3.62
C THR A 6 2.97 -14.97 -4.04
N GLN A 7 3.01 -16.18 -3.48
CA GLN A 7 2.04 -17.21 -3.77
C GLN A 7 1.50 -17.83 -2.49
N ILE A 8 0.19 -17.77 -2.31
CA ILE A 8 -0.54 -18.35 -1.17
C ILE A 8 -1.40 -19.49 -1.72
N GLY A 9 -0.81 -20.69 -1.84
CA GLY A 9 -1.49 -21.81 -2.50
C GLY A 9 -1.79 -21.49 -3.97
N GLU A 10 -3.06 -21.38 -4.31
CA GLU A 10 -3.54 -21.04 -5.67
C GLU A 10 -3.72 -19.52 -5.90
N THR A 11 -3.57 -18.70 -4.85
CA THR A 11 -3.84 -17.25 -4.90
C THR A 11 -2.55 -16.43 -4.98
N ASP A 12 -2.56 -15.32 -5.73
CA ASP A 12 -1.48 -14.33 -5.73
C ASP A 12 -1.51 -13.52 -4.42
N GLY A 13 -0.38 -13.49 -3.71
CA GLY A 13 -0.26 -12.73 -2.47
C GLY A 13 -0.38 -11.22 -2.66
N VAL A 14 -0.09 -10.71 -3.86
CA VAL A 14 -0.31 -9.29 -4.20
C VAL A 14 -1.80 -8.96 -4.18
N ASP A 15 -2.63 -9.82 -4.78
CA ASP A 15 -4.08 -9.61 -4.83
C ASP A 15 -4.70 -9.74 -3.44
N PHE A 16 -4.20 -10.68 -2.63
CA PHE A 16 -4.56 -10.76 -1.22
C PHE A 16 -4.24 -9.46 -0.46
N LEU A 17 -3.04 -8.90 -0.62
CA LEU A 17 -2.67 -7.64 0.05
C LEU A 17 -3.49 -6.45 -0.46
N ALA A 18 -3.86 -6.44 -1.74
CA ALA A 18 -4.74 -5.44 -2.30
C ALA A 18 -6.12 -5.48 -1.63
N ALA A 19 -6.74 -6.66 -1.54
CA ALA A 19 -8.02 -6.85 -0.88
C ALA A 19 -7.97 -6.45 0.61
N VAL A 20 -6.93 -6.86 1.34
CA VAL A 20 -6.76 -6.46 2.75
C VAL A 20 -6.68 -4.94 2.91
N ARG A 21 -6.05 -4.24 1.96
CA ARG A 21 -5.90 -2.78 2.03
C ARG A 21 -7.20 -2.03 1.72
N GLU A 22 -8.11 -2.63 0.96
CA GLU A 22 -9.45 -2.06 0.72
C GLU A 22 -10.25 -1.96 2.03
N ASP A 23 -10.16 -3.00 2.87
CA ASP A 23 -10.83 -3.04 4.18
C ASP A 23 -10.06 -2.26 5.26
N TYR A 24 -8.73 -2.26 5.17
CA TYR A 24 -7.83 -1.67 6.16
C TYR A 24 -6.79 -0.73 5.52
N ALA A 25 -7.19 0.51 5.29
CA ALA A 25 -6.37 1.53 4.62
C ALA A 25 -5.04 1.88 5.33
N ASP A 26 -4.92 1.57 6.61
CA ASP A 26 -3.73 1.80 7.43
C ASP A 26 -2.76 0.61 7.46
N VAL A 27 -3.12 -0.53 6.85
CA VAL A 27 -2.23 -1.69 6.79
C VAL A 27 -0.95 -1.36 6.01
N VAL A 28 0.18 -1.83 6.56
CA VAL A 28 1.50 -1.77 5.93
C VAL A 28 1.84 -3.17 5.40
N PRO A 29 1.70 -3.41 4.08
CA PRO A 29 1.93 -4.71 3.45
C PRO A 29 3.40 -4.99 3.14
N ILE A 30 3.91 -6.16 3.55
CA ILE A 30 5.24 -6.67 3.19
C ILE A 30 5.07 -7.93 2.35
N LEU A 31 5.70 -7.96 1.19
CA LEU A 31 5.68 -9.12 0.30
C LEU A 31 7.02 -9.87 0.37
N LEU A 32 6.96 -11.18 0.58
CA LEU A 32 8.08 -12.10 0.51
C LEU A 32 8.07 -12.75 -0.88
N SER A 33 9.23 -12.96 -1.48
CA SER A 33 9.31 -13.54 -2.82
C SER A 33 10.56 -14.40 -2.99
N ASP A 34 10.45 -15.45 -3.78
CA ASP A 34 11.59 -16.23 -4.28
C ASP A 34 12.22 -15.61 -5.54
N SER A 35 11.53 -14.66 -6.19
CA SER A 35 12.01 -13.96 -7.37
C SER A 35 12.90 -12.77 -7.01
N LYS A 36 14.04 -12.68 -7.70
CA LYS A 36 14.99 -11.55 -7.65
C LYS A 36 14.67 -10.44 -8.66
N ASP A 37 13.53 -10.52 -9.35
CA ASP A 37 13.16 -9.52 -10.36
C ASP A 37 12.81 -8.17 -9.70
N ALA A 38 13.78 -7.27 -9.74
CA ALA A 38 13.63 -5.91 -9.24
C ALA A 38 12.52 -5.14 -9.97
N SER A 39 12.21 -5.46 -11.23
CA SER A 39 11.18 -4.78 -12.01
C SER A 39 9.80 -5.01 -11.40
N VAL A 40 9.53 -6.24 -10.96
CA VAL A 40 8.28 -6.60 -10.26
C VAL A 40 8.20 -5.87 -8.92
N ALA A 41 9.29 -5.87 -8.15
CA ALA A 41 9.34 -5.18 -6.86
C ALA A 41 9.08 -3.66 -7.02
N ILE A 42 9.74 -3.01 -7.98
CA ILE A 42 9.58 -1.59 -8.27
C ILE A 42 8.13 -1.30 -8.66
N ARG A 43 7.54 -2.09 -9.56
CA ARG A 43 6.15 -1.91 -9.99
C ARG A 43 5.18 -1.98 -8.81
N LEU A 44 5.28 -3.02 -7.97
CA LEU A 44 4.39 -3.22 -6.83
C LEU A 44 4.53 -2.11 -5.77
N ILE A 45 5.74 -1.56 -5.60
CA ILE A 45 6.00 -0.44 -4.69
C ILE A 45 5.41 0.86 -5.28
N ASN A 46 5.64 1.13 -6.57
CA ASN A 46 5.19 2.36 -7.24
C ASN A 46 3.66 2.43 -7.35
N GLU A 47 3.01 1.29 -7.59
CA GLU A 47 1.54 1.19 -7.56
C GLU A 47 0.96 1.28 -6.14
N GLY A 48 1.83 1.45 -5.13
CA GLY A 48 1.44 1.55 -3.74
C GLY A 48 0.87 0.24 -3.19
N ARG A 49 0.99 -0.90 -3.89
CA ARG A 49 0.43 -2.18 -3.46
C ARG A 49 1.20 -2.79 -2.29
N VAL A 50 2.52 -2.61 -2.25
CA VAL A 50 3.39 -3.12 -1.18
C VAL A 50 4.26 -2.02 -0.57
N TYR A 51 4.46 -2.05 0.74
CA TYR A 51 5.40 -1.14 1.43
C TYR A 51 6.85 -1.61 1.28
N ARG A 52 7.07 -2.93 1.34
CA ARG A 52 8.40 -3.51 1.17
C ARG A 52 8.32 -4.88 0.52
N TYR A 53 9.33 -5.16 -0.29
CA TYR A 53 9.55 -6.43 -0.97
C TYR A 53 10.82 -7.07 -0.40
N LEU A 54 10.71 -8.30 0.10
CA LEU A 54 11.83 -9.07 0.66
C LEU A 54 12.07 -10.33 -0.15
N VAL A 55 13.26 -10.44 -0.72
CA VAL A 55 13.67 -11.61 -1.48
C VAL A 55 14.26 -12.68 -0.57
N LYS A 56 13.83 -13.92 -0.76
CA LYS A 56 14.37 -15.10 -0.09
C LYS A 56 15.65 -15.62 -0.79
N PRO A 57 16.59 -16.22 -0.04
CA PRO A 57 16.62 -16.28 1.41
C PRO A 57 17.02 -14.92 2.01
N PHE A 58 16.38 -14.52 3.11
CA PHE A 58 16.72 -13.32 3.88
C PHE A 58 17.24 -13.70 5.26
N THR A 59 18.05 -12.82 5.86
CA THR A 59 18.51 -13.02 7.23
C THR A 59 17.41 -12.68 8.24
N ARG A 60 17.47 -13.29 9.43
CA ARG A 60 16.56 -12.96 10.53
C ARG A 60 16.67 -11.49 10.95
N SER A 61 17.86 -10.90 10.88
CA SER A 61 18.08 -9.48 11.18
C SER A 61 17.35 -8.59 10.19
N LEU A 62 17.47 -8.86 8.89
CA LEU A 62 16.81 -8.07 7.84
C LEU A 62 15.28 -8.14 7.97
N LEU A 63 14.73 -9.33 8.23
CA LEU A 63 13.29 -9.46 8.47
C LEU A 63 12.85 -8.65 9.69
N LYS A 64 13.59 -8.76 10.81
CA LYS A 64 13.29 -8.01 12.04
C LYS A 64 13.31 -6.50 11.79
N GLU A 65 14.34 -5.98 11.15
CA GLU A 65 14.45 -4.56 10.81
C GLU A 65 13.30 -4.10 9.90
N THR A 66 12.94 -4.91 8.91
CA THR A 66 11.83 -4.62 7.99
C THR A 66 10.50 -4.54 8.72
N VAL A 67 10.23 -5.48 9.63
CA VAL A 67 9.00 -5.48 10.42
C VAL A 67 8.95 -4.28 11.38
N LEU A 68 10.07 -3.96 12.06
CA LEU A 68 10.13 -2.79 12.93
C LEU A 68 9.88 -1.48 12.17
N ALA A 69 10.48 -1.33 10.98
CA ALA A 69 10.23 -0.18 10.12
C ALA A 69 8.75 -0.10 9.69
N ALA A 70 8.14 -1.23 9.31
CA ALA A 70 6.72 -1.29 8.96
C ALA A 70 5.80 -0.97 10.14
N MET A 71 6.14 -1.37 11.37
CA MET A 71 5.39 -1.02 12.57
C MET A 71 5.49 0.48 12.88
N SER A 72 6.66 1.08 12.70
CA SER A 72 6.83 2.54 12.82
C SER A 72 5.96 3.27 11.79
N GLN A 73 5.97 2.82 10.54
CA GLN A 73 5.14 3.37 9.47
C GLN A 73 3.64 3.25 9.77
N TYR A 74 3.21 2.10 10.30
CA TYR A 74 1.82 1.88 10.72
C TYR A 74 1.41 2.88 11.81
N GLN A 75 2.27 3.15 12.78
CA GLN A 75 1.99 4.16 13.81
C GLN A 75 1.85 5.57 13.21
N SER A 76 2.65 5.92 12.20
CA SER A 76 2.51 7.19 11.48
C SER A 76 1.16 7.29 10.77
N TYR A 77 0.70 6.22 10.10
CA TYR A 77 -0.63 6.20 9.46
C TYR A 77 -1.78 6.33 10.46
N LYS A 78 -1.63 5.76 11.66
CA LYS A 78 -2.65 5.85 12.71
C LYS A 78 -2.72 7.23 13.39
N LYS A 79 -1.59 7.95 13.46
CA LYS A 79 -1.51 9.28 14.09
C LYS A 79 -2.09 10.40 13.23
N ASP A 80 -2.02 10.27 11.90
CA ASP A 80 -2.50 11.28 10.95
C ASP A 80 -3.33 10.66 9.81
N PRO A 81 -4.66 10.47 9.99
CA PRO A 81 -5.53 9.94 8.94
C PRO A 81 -5.60 10.83 7.68
N VAL A 82 -5.21 12.11 7.78
CA VAL A 82 -5.19 13.08 6.67
C VAL A 82 -3.98 12.89 5.74
N ILE A 83 -2.88 12.30 6.22
CA ILE A 83 -1.66 12.10 5.40
C ILE A 83 -1.88 11.05 4.29
N ASN A 84 -2.83 10.12 4.48
CA ASN A 84 -3.21 9.18 3.43
C ASN A 84 -3.83 9.88 2.22
N LEU A 85 -4.60 10.95 2.44
CA LEU A 85 -5.18 11.74 1.36
C LEU A 85 -4.11 12.54 0.62
N ARG A 86 -3.19 13.19 1.36
CA ARG A 86 -2.14 14.01 0.76
C ARG A 86 -1.10 13.19 -0.01
N ARG A 87 -0.72 12.00 0.47
CA ARG A 87 0.17 11.09 -0.27
C ARG A 87 -0.52 10.48 -1.49
N PHE A 88 -1.82 10.22 -1.40
CA PHE A 88 -2.61 9.82 -2.56
C PHE A 88 -2.63 10.94 -3.60
N GLU A 89 -2.94 12.18 -3.19
CA GLU A 89 -2.88 13.39 -4.04
C GLU A 89 -1.50 13.58 -4.68
N GLU A 90 -0.41 13.47 -3.90
CA GLU A 90 0.97 13.60 -4.38
C GLU A 90 1.37 12.49 -5.37
N SER A 91 0.96 11.23 -5.12
CA SER A 91 1.23 10.11 -6.03
C SER A 91 0.51 10.23 -7.37
N ILE A 92 -0.70 10.81 -7.37
CA ILE A 92 -1.49 11.04 -8.58
C ILE A 92 -0.98 12.26 -9.35
N LEU A 93 -0.61 13.35 -8.65
CA LEU A 93 -0.01 14.54 -9.25
C LEU A 93 1.36 14.23 -9.91
N ALA A 94 2.15 13.33 -9.31
CA ALA A 94 3.42 12.90 -9.88
C ALA A 94 3.27 12.00 -11.13
N GLY A 95 2.13 11.34 -11.31
CA GLY A 95 1.87 10.38 -12.40
C GLY A 95 1.08 10.93 -13.59
N THR A 96 0.49 12.13 -13.50
CA THR A 96 -0.49 12.59 -14.49
C THR A 96 0.09 13.61 -15.46
N GLN A 97 0.59 13.14 -16.60
CA GLN A 97 0.46 13.93 -17.83
C GLN A 97 -1.04 13.94 -18.18
N MET A 98 -1.62 15.13 -18.25
CA MET A 98 -3.06 15.39 -18.18
C MET A 98 -3.87 14.78 -19.33
N SER A 99 -4.91 14.01 -18.98
CA SER A 99 -6.08 13.75 -19.83
C SER A 99 -7.35 13.98 -19.02
N GLU A 100 -8.33 14.69 -19.61
CA GLU A 100 -9.56 15.19 -18.96
C GLU A 100 -10.46 14.06 -18.43
N ALA A 101 -10.40 12.86 -19.02
CA ALA A 101 -11.17 11.69 -18.56
C ALA A 101 -10.74 11.21 -17.16
N SER A 102 -9.46 11.38 -16.82
CA SER A 102 -8.90 11.03 -15.51
C SER A 102 -9.36 12.00 -14.42
N ALA A 103 -9.74 13.24 -14.78
CA ALA A 103 -10.16 14.26 -13.82
C ALA A 103 -11.55 13.99 -13.23
N GLN A 104 -12.46 13.38 -14.00
CA GLN A 104 -13.78 12.96 -13.52
C GLN A 104 -13.68 11.74 -12.60
N SER A 105 -12.89 10.73 -12.97
CA SER A 105 -12.59 9.60 -12.08
C SER A 105 -11.85 10.03 -10.81
N PHE A 106 -11.03 11.09 -10.90
CA PHE A 106 -10.34 11.70 -9.77
C PHE A 106 -11.31 12.40 -8.81
N ALA A 107 -12.25 13.20 -9.33
CA ALA A 107 -13.28 13.84 -8.52
C ALA A 107 -14.15 12.82 -7.78
N ASP A 108 -14.52 11.72 -8.44
CA ASP A 108 -15.28 10.63 -7.84
C ASP A 108 -14.48 9.87 -6.79
N ALA A 109 -13.19 9.62 -7.02
CA ALA A 109 -12.31 8.97 -6.05
C ALA A 109 -12.11 9.83 -4.79
N LEU A 110 -11.95 11.15 -4.96
CA LEU A 110 -11.84 12.10 -3.85
C LEU A 110 -13.13 12.21 -3.05
N LEU A 111 -14.29 12.25 -3.71
CA LEU A 111 -15.59 12.26 -3.03
C LEU A 111 -15.76 11.01 -2.19
N LYS A 112 -15.50 9.82 -2.75
CA LYS A 112 -15.58 8.55 -2.02
C LYS A 112 -14.60 8.47 -0.85
N ALA A 113 -13.37 8.94 -1.03
CA ALA A 113 -12.38 8.98 0.04
C ALA A 113 -12.82 9.91 1.19
N ARG A 114 -13.36 11.08 0.84
CA ARG A 114 -13.83 12.09 1.81
C ARG A 114 -15.08 11.62 2.57
N GLU A 115 -15.99 10.89 1.91
CA GLU A 115 -17.15 10.27 2.55
C GLU A 115 -16.75 9.18 3.55
N ARG A 116 -15.81 8.30 3.18
CA ARG A 116 -15.29 7.23 4.07
C ARG A 116 -14.60 7.76 5.32
N ILE A 117 -13.90 8.89 5.22
CA ILE A 117 -13.28 9.55 6.38
C ILE A 117 -14.36 10.11 7.30
N ARG A 118 -15.40 10.74 6.73
CA ARG A 118 -16.50 11.35 7.49
C ARG A 118 -17.35 10.30 8.24
N SER A 119 -17.53 9.11 7.68
CA SER A 119 -18.26 8.01 8.32
C SER A 119 -17.48 7.32 9.45
N ARG A 120 -16.16 7.51 9.54
CA ARG A 120 -15.32 6.96 10.63
C ARG A 120 -15.19 7.88 11.85
N THR A 121 -15.59 9.16 11.75
CA THR A 121 -15.50 10.12 12.87
C THR A 121 -16.73 10.11 13.81
N SER A 122 -17.77 9.34 13.49
CA SER A 122 -18.85 9.05 14.45
C SER A 122 -18.59 7.69 15.07
N TYR A 123 -17.75 7.61 16.11
CA TYR A 123 -17.80 6.66 17.25
C TYR A 123 -16.70 7.01 18.25
#